data_AF-A0AAP0HK60-F1
#
_entry.id   AF-A0AAP0HK60-F1
#
_cell.length_a   1.000
_cell.length_b   1.000
_cell.length_c   1.000
_cell.angle_alpha   90.00
_cell.angle_beta   90.00
_cell.angle_gamma   90.00
#
_symmetry.space_group_name_H-M   'P 1'
#
loop_
_entity.id
_entity.type
_entity.pdbx_description
1 polymer ?
#
loop_
_entity_poly.entity_id
_entity_poly.type
_entity_poly.pdbx_seq_one_letter_code
_entity_poly.pdbx_strand_id
1 'polypeptide(L)'
;MYKVRTSYLKRKLNPEWNEDLTLCVEDPNLPLKLEVYDHDTFSSDDKMGFAEFDVKPLLDALELISQEEEQEGILNDTIVKKLIPSRTNCLAEESFIVFKNNRVVQDMCLRLRDVKNGELELQLELIHDVGSKS
;
A
#
# COMPACT_ATOMS: atom_id res chain seq x y z
N MET A 1 -14.59 -10.72 0.82
CA MET A 1 -13.20 -10.33 1.12
C MET A 1 -12.32 -10.81 -0.02
N TYR A 2 -11.86 -9.91 -0.88
CA TYR A 2 -10.96 -10.25 -1.98
C TYR A 2 -9.55 -10.46 -1.45
N LYS A 3 -8.90 -11.56 -1.86
CA LYS A 3 -7.51 -11.87 -1.53
C LYS A 3 -6.73 -12.02 -2.83
N VAL A 4 -5.61 -11.34 -2.91
CA VAL A 4 -4.60 -11.51 -3.98
C VAL A 4 -3.32 -12.03 -3.35
N ARG A 5 -2.43 -12.58 -4.18
CA ARG A 5 -1.13 -13.09 -3.76
C ARG A 5 -0.11 -12.84 -4.86
N THR A 6 1.13 -12.57 -4.46
CA THR A 6 2.28 -12.57 -5.37
C THR A 6 2.67 -13.99 -5.76
N SER A 7 3.60 -14.12 -6.70
CA SER A 7 4.30 -15.37 -6.96
C SER A 7 5.20 -15.75 -5.78
N TYR A 8 5.45 -17.05 -5.63
CA TYR A 8 6.39 -17.53 -4.62
C TYR A 8 7.82 -17.45 -5.15
N LEU A 9 8.75 -17.04 -4.30
CA LEU A 9 10.17 -16.96 -4.63
C LEU A 9 10.95 -18.00 -3.83
N LYS A 10 11.53 -18.98 -4.52
CA LYS A 10 12.19 -20.12 -3.87
C LYS A 10 13.51 -19.70 -3.20
N ARG A 11 13.65 -20.02 -1.90
CA ARG A 11 14.89 -19.88 -1.12
C ARG A 11 15.46 -18.46 -1.09
N LYS A 12 14.61 -17.46 -0.84
CA LYS A 12 15.00 -16.04 -0.74
C LYS A 12 14.47 -15.43 0.56
N LEU A 13 15.38 -15.02 1.46
CA LEU A 13 15.02 -14.33 2.70
C LEU A 13 14.79 -12.82 2.50
N ASN A 14 15.36 -12.24 1.43
CA ASN A 14 15.10 -10.88 0.96
C ASN A 14 14.53 -11.00 -0.46
N PRO A 15 13.27 -11.44 -0.60
CA PRO A 15 12.60 -11.54 -1.89
C PRO A 15 12.37 -10.16 -2.51
N GLU A 16 12.72 -10.02 -3.78
CA GLU A 16 12.31 -8.90 -4.61
C GLU A 16 11.19 -9.40 -5.52
N TRP A 17 9.93 -9.15 -5.14
CA TRP A 17 8.78 -9.57 -5.96
C TRP A 17 8.62 -8.69 -7.20
N ASN A 18 8.62 -7.36 -7.02
CA ASN A 18 8.37 -6.39 -8.10
C ASN A 18 7.11 -6.76 -8.92
N GLU A 19 6.05 -7.14 -8.19
CA GLU A 19 4.77 -7.56 -8.75
C GLU A 19 3.68 -6.56 -8.40
N ASP A 20 2.90 -6.16 -9.40
CA ASP A 20 1.74 -5.31 -9.22
C ASP A 20 0.51 -6.16 -8.87
N LEU A 21 -0.15 -5.82 -7.77
CA LEU A 21 -1.41 -6.43 -7.36
C LEU A 21 -2.50 -5.37 -7.31
N THR A 22 -3.61 -5.60 -8.02
CA THR A 22 -4.77 -4.71 -7.99
C THR A 22 -5.84 -5.25 -7.04
N LEU A 23 -6.25 -4.43 -6.07
CA LEU A 23 -7.35 -4.74 -5.16
C LEU A 23 -8.49 -3.74 -5.35
N CYS A 24 -9.73 -4.23 -5.34
CA CYS A 24 -10.91 -3.39 -5.19
C CYS A 24 -11.20 -3.19 -3.70
N VAL A 25 -11.30 -1.93 -3.26
CA VAL A 25 -11.59 -1.55 -1.88
C VAL A 25 -13.10 -1.29 -1.75
N GLU A 26 -13.82 -2.19 -1.07
CA GLU A 26 -15.27 -2.05 -0.85
C GLU A 26 -15.60 -1.02 0.26
N ASP A 27 -14.86 -1.07 1.38
CA ASP A 27 -14.99 -0.12 2.49
C ASP A 27 -13.62 0.49 2.82
N PRO A 28 -13.39 1.78 2.53
CA PRO A 28 -12.11 2.44 2.77
C PRO A 28 -11.83 2.72 4.25
N ASN A 29 -12.78 2.49 5.16
CA ASN A 29 -12.58 2.64 6.59
C ASN A 29 -12.02 1.36 7.24
N LEU A 30 -11.95 0.26 6.50
CA LEU A 30 -11.34 -0.98 6.97
C LEU A 30 -9.87 -1.04 6.55
N PRO A 31 -8.96 -1.47 7.45
CA PRO A 31 -7.55 -1.61 7.11
C PRO A 31 -7.35 -2.74 6.10
N LEU A 32 -6.39 -2.56 5.20
CA LEU A 32 -5.87 -3.64 4.38
C LEU A 32 -4.84 -4.42 5.18
N LYS A 33 -4.89 -5.75 5.05
CA LYS A 33 -4.00 -6.67 5.74
C LYS A 33 -3.11 -7.40 4.74
N LEU A 34 -1.80 -7.32 4.96
CA LEU A 34 -0.77 -8.04 4.23
C LEU A 34 -0.20 -9.12 5.13
N GLU A 35 -0.19 -10.37 4.67
CA GLU A 35 0.37 -11.51 5.39
C GLU A 35 1.48 -12.17 4.55
N VAL A 36 2.61 -12.45 5.19
CA VAL A 36 3.76 -13.13 4.57
C VAL A 36 3.76 -14.59 5.01
N TYR A 37 4.09 -15.49 4.09
CA TYR A 37 4.14 -16.93 4.33
C TYR A 37 5.40 -17.53 3.73
N ASP A 38 6.00 -18.50 4.43
CA ASP A 38 7.02 -19.38 3.87
C ASP A 38 6.33 -20.50 3.09
N HIS A 39 6.70 -20.67 1.82
CA HIS A 39 6.05 -21.67 0.98
C HIS A 39 6.74 -23.02 1.11
N ASP A 40 6.03 -23.99 1.70
CA ASP A 40 6.51 -25.34 1.89
C ASP A 40 5.86 -26.31 0.91
N THR A 41 6.67 -27.14 0.24
CA THR A 41 6.16 -28.11 -0.74
C THR A 41 5.52 -29.34 -0.10
N PHE A 42 5.84 -29.63 1.17
CA PHE A 42 5.46 -30.88 1.85
C PHE A 42 4.73 -30.65 3.19
N SER A 43 4.55 -29.40 3.60
CA SER A 43 3.86 -28.97 4.83
C SER A 43 2.92 -27.80 4.53
N SER A 44 2.12 -27.41 5.53
CA SER A 44 1.36 -26.17 5.48
C SER A 44 2.31 -24.98 5.50
N ASP A 45 2.02 -23.94 4.71
CA ASP A 45 2.82 -22.71 4.68
C ASP A 45 2.86 -22.04 6.06
N ASP A 46 4.07 -21.75 6.55
CA ASP A 46 4.29 -21.12 7.85
C ASP A 46 4.12 -19.61 7.77
N LYS A 47 3.34 -19.03 8.70
CA LYS A 47 3.13 -17.57 8.73
C LYS A 47 4.41 -16.85 9.17
N MET A 48 4.90 -15.93 8.35
CA MET A 48 6.11 -15.12 8.56
C MET A 48 5.81 -13.69 9.03
N GLY A 49 4.62 -13.45 9.58
CA GLY A 49 4.19 -12.15 10.08
C GLY A 49 3.16 -11.47 9.19
N PHE A 50 2.71 -10.29 9.63
CA PHE A 50 1.72 -9.50 8.91
C PHE A 50 1.86 -8.00 9.18
N ALA A 51 1.31 -7.19 8.30
CA ALA A 51 1.17 -5.75 8.50
C ALA A 51 -0.23 -5.30 8.10
N GLU A 52 -0.70 -4.22 8.72
CA GLU A 52 -1.98 -3.58 8.41
C GLU A 52 -1.76 -2.10 8.15
N PHE A 53 -2.50 -1.56 7.19
CA PHE A 53 -2.46 -0.14 6.82
C PHE A 53 -3.81 0.34 6.28
N ASP A 54 -4.07 1.64 6.47
CA ASP A 54 -5.31 2.27 6.04
C ASP A 54 -5.14 2.91 4.65
N VAL A 55 -6.14 2.75 3.80
CA VAL A 55 -6.19 3.40 2.47
C VAL A 55 -6.81 4.79 2.50
N LYS A 56 -7.52 5.13 3.58
CA LYS A 56 -8.20 6.42 3.74
C LYS A 56 -7.29 7.63 3.51
N PRO A 57 -6.03 7.67 4.01
CA PRO A 57 -5.14 8.79 3.73
C PRO A 57 -4.88 9.02 2.24
N LEU A 58 -4.87 7.97 1.42
CA LEU A 58 -4.70 8.02 -0.04
C LEU A 58 -5.94 8.60 -0.73
N LEU A 59 -7.13 8.25 -0.25
CA LEU A 59 -8.39 8.81 -0.76
C LEU A 59 -8.58 10.28 -0.38
N ASP A 60 -8.28 10.64 0.87
CA ASP A 60 -8.29 12.04 1.31
C ASP A 60 -7.38 12.90 0.41
N ALA A 61 -6.22 12.36 0.02
CA ALA A 61 -5.30 13.05 -0.88
C ALA A 61 -5.89 13.24 -2.29
N LEU A 62 -6.58 12.23 -2.85
CA LEU A 62 -7.27 12.37 -4.14
C LEU A 62 -8.35 13.46 -4.10
N GLU A 63 -9.14 13.53 -3.01
CA GLU A 63 -10.18 14.54 -2.84
C GLU A 63 -9.58 15.95 -2.80
N LEU A 64 -8.48 16.14 -2.07
CA LEU A 64 -7.75 17.42 -2.04
C LEU A 64 -7.22 17.79 -3.44
N ILE A 65 -6.65 16.83 -4.15
CA ILE A 65 -6.12 17.06 -5.50
C ILE A 65 -7.21 17.53 -6.45
N SER A 66 -8.37 16.87 -6.41
CA SER A 66 -9.51 17.19 -7.29
C SER A 66 -10.04 18.61 -7.06
N GLN A 67 -10.01 19.09 -5.81
CA GLN A 67 -10.44 20.45 -5.47
C GLN A 67 -9.44 21.52 -5.95
N GLU A 68 -8.14 21.27 -5.84
CA GLU A 68 -7.09 22.20 -6.26
C GLU A 68 -6.92 22.26 -7.79
N GLU A 69 -7.12 21.14 -8.50
CA GLU A 69 -7.06 21.10 -9.96
C GLU A 69 -8.10 22.01 -10.63
N GLU A 70 -9.31 22.11 -10.06
CA GLU A 70 -10.36 22.99 -10.57
C GLU A 70 -10.03 24.48 -10.40
N GLN A 71 -9.10 24.81 -9.50
CA GLN A 71 -8.81 26.18 -9.11
C GLN A 71 -7.53 26.72 -9.75
N GLU A 72 -6.40 25.99 -9.64
CA GLU A 72 -5.09 26.46 -10.12
C GLU A 72 -4.20 25.37 -10.76
N GLY A 73 -4.63 24.10 -10.75
CA GLY A 73 -3.84 22.98 -11.27
C GLY A 73 -2.71 22.57 -10.33
N ILE A 74 -2.58 21.28 -10.01
CA ILE A 74 -1.52 20.80 -9.13
C ILE A 74 -0.22 20.54 -9.91
N LEU A 75 0.89 20.98 -9.33
CA LEU A 75 2.23 20.71 -9.85
C LEU A 75 2.60 19.23 -9.68
N ASN A 76 3.32 18.71 -10.67
CA ASN A 76 3.91 17.38 -10.56
C ASN A 76 4.86 17.28 -9.37
N ASP A 77 4.94 16.09 -8.77
CA ASP A 77 5.81 15.76 -7.62
C ASP A 77 5.45 16.52 -6.33
N THR A 78 4.19 16.94 -6.19
CA THR A 78 3.68 17.58 -4.97
C THR A 78 3.44 16.56 -3.87
N ILE A 79 4.05 16.78 -2.70
CA ILE A 79 3.74 16.01 -1.49
C ILE A 79 2.41 16.52 -0.93
N VAL A 80 1.38 15.68 -0.97
CA VAL A 80 0.03 16.00 -0.49
C VAL A 80 -0.11 15.68 1.00
N LYS A 81 0.48 14.57 1.44
CA LYS A 81 0.36 14.11 2.83
C LYS A 81 1.60 13.35 3.27
N LYS A 82 1.90 13.45 4.57
CA LYS A 82 2.99 12.74 5.23
C LYS A 82 2.44 11.92 6.38
N LEU A 83 2.77 10.63 6.43
CA LEU A 83 2.42 9.71 7.50
C LEU A 83 3.69 9.35 8.29
N ILE A 84 3.59 9.38 9.61
CA ILE A 84 4.72 9.13 10.52
C ILE A 84 4.57 7.77 11.20
N PRO A 85 5.65 6.98 11.34
CA PRO A 85 5.68 5.80 12.19
C PRO A 85 5.13 6.06 13.59
N SER A 86 4.28 5.16 14.06
CA SER A 86 3.69 5.27 15.38
C SER A 86 3.49 3.89 16.01
N ARG A 87 3.10 3.86 17.29
CA ARG A 87 2.76 2.60 17.98
C ARG A 87 1.45 1.97 17.48
N THR A 88 0.64 2.71 16.74
CA THR A 88 -0.68 2.26 16.27
C THR A 88 -0.66 1.79 14.82
N ASN A 89 0.31 2.22 14.00
CA ASN A 89 0.45 1.78 12.60
C ASN A 89 1.58 0.75 12.43
N CYS A 90 1.82 0.31 11.19
CA CYS A 90 2.90 -0.62 10.85
C CYS A 90 4.03 0.05 10.07
N LEU A 91 4.07 1.38 9.98
CA LEU A 91 5.12 2.09 9.24
C LEU A 91 6.46 1.95 9.97
N ALA A 92 7.50 1.52 9.24
CA ALA A 92 8.87 1.50 9.72
C ALA A 92 9.56 2.85 9.52
N GLU A 93 9.16 3.59 8.48
CA GLU A 93 9.69 4.89 8.07
C GLU A 93 8.57 5.87 7.71
N GLU A 94 8.93 7.14 7.49
CA GLU A 94 7.98 8.14 7.01
C GLU A 94 7.45 7.74 5.62
N SER A 95 6.14 7.84 5.44
CA SER A 95 5.47 7.53 4.18
C SER A 95 4.88 8.81 3.60
N PHE A 96 5.10 9.05 2.31
CA PHE A 96 4.66 10.25 1.62
C PHE A 96 3.63 9.87 0.57
N ILE A 97 2.51 10.59 0.56
CA ILE A 97 1.55 10.56 -0.54
C ILE A 97 1.91 11.72 -1.47
N VAL A 98 2.22 11.37 -2.70
CA VAL A 98 2.72 12.28 -3.74
C VAL A 98 1.78 12.24 -4.92
N PHE A 99 1.40 13.42 -5.42
CA PHE A 99 0.78 13.54 -6.72
C PHE A 99 1.86 13.65 -7.78
N LYS A 100 1.96 12.65 -8.66
CA LYS A 100 2.91 12.62 -9.77
C LYS A 100 2.30 11.94 -10.99
N ASN A 101 2.55 12.50 -12.16
CA ASN A 101 2.09 12.01 -13.46
C ASN A 101 0.59 11.70 -13.48
N ASN A 102 -0.22 12.60 -12.90
CA ASN A 102 -1.68 12.45 -12.79
C ASN A 102 -2.13 11.21 -11.97
N ARG A 103 -1.27 10.76 -11.05
CA ARG A 103 -1.50 9.62 -10.16
C ARG A 103 -1.22 10.00 -8.72
N VAL A 104 -2.02 9.43 -7.83
CA VAL A 104 -1.78 9.50 -6.38
C VAL A 104 -1.00 8.27 -5.98
N VAL A 105 0.22 8.48 -5.51
CA VAL A 105 1.17 7.41 -5.19
C VAL A 105 1.64 7.53 -3.76
N GLN A 106 1.79 6.40 -3.07
CA GLN A 106 2.31 6.35 -1.71
C GLN A 106 3.37 5.27 -1.55
N ASP A 107 4.59 5.68 -1.20
CA ASP A 107 5.67 4.76 -0.84
C ASP A 107 5.58 4.39 0.64
N MET A 108 5.72 3.09 0.95
CA MET A 108 5.57 2.56 2.30
C MET A 108 6.66 1.51 2.60
N CYS A 109 7.32 1.68 3.74
CA CYS A 109 8.07 0.60 4.38
C CYS A 109 7.29 0.14 5.63
N LEU A 110 6.88 -1.13 5.66
CA LEU A 110 6.04 -1.72 6.68
C LEU A 110 6.83 -2.69 7.54
N ARG A 111 6.83 -2.50 8.87
CA ARG A 111 7.36 -3.46 9.83
C ARG A 111 6.34 -4.55 10.12
N LEU A 112 6.74 -5.80 9.91
CA LEU A 112 5.89 -6.95 10.20
C LEU A 112 5.69 -7.16 11.70
N ARG A 113 4.46 -7.51 12.07
CA ARG A 113 4.04 -7.95 13.41
C ARG A 113 4.04 -9.47 13.49
N ASP A 114 4.08 -9.99 14.72
CA ASP A 114 4.11 -11.43 15.04
C ASP A 114 5.29 -12.20 14.41
N VAL A 115 6.41 -11.51 14.18
CA VAL A 115 7.67 -12.10 13.72
C VAL A 115 8.84 -11.40 14.39
N LYS A 116 10.00 -12.07 14.49
CA LYS A 116 11.20 -11.50 15.14
C LYS A 116 11.77 -10.30 14.40
N ASN A 117 11.74 -10.36 13.08
CA ASN A 117 12.23 -9.34 12.17
C ASN A 117 11.56 -9.54 10.80
N GLY A 118 11.50 -8.47 10.02
CA GLY A 118 10.87 -8.47 8.71
C GLY A 118 10.26 -7.11 8.42
N GLU A 119 10.61 -6.58 7.25
CA GLU A 119 10.06 -5.34 6.71
C GLU A 119 9.63 -5.61 5.27
N LEU A 120 8.63 -4.87 4.81
CA LEU A 120 8.09 -4.94 3.46
C LEU A 120 8.07 -3.55 2.86
N GLU A 121 8.73 -3.41 1.71
CA GLU A 121 8.65 -2.21 0.89
C GLU A 121 7.58 -2.40 -0.17
N LEU A 122 6.69 -1.41 -0.31
CA LEU A 122 5.66 -1.39 -1.33
C LEU A 122 5.29 0.04 -1.72
N GLN A 123 4.73 0.17 -2.92
CA GLN A 123 4.14 1.41 -3.42
C GLN A 123 2.65 1.18 -3.68
N LEU A 124 1.80 2.06 -3.16
CA LEU A 124 0.38 2.09 -3.51
C LEU A 124 0.17 3.09 -4.63
N GLU A 125 -0.61 2.70 -5.62
CA GLU A 125 -1.13 3.58 -6.65
C GLU A 125 -2.65 3.50 -6.64
N LEU A 126 -3.32 4.66 -6.56
CA LEU A 126 -4.77 4.70 -6.66
C LEU A 126 -5.20 4.68 -8.13
N ILE A 127 -5.88 3.60 -8.54
CA ILE A 127 -6.49 3.49 -9.87
C ILE A 127 -7.92 4.02 -9.78
N HIS A 128 -8.13 5.23 -10.27
CA HIS A 128 -9.46 5.80 -10.44
C HIS A 128 -9.92 5.61 -11.90
N ASP A 129 -10.97 4.84 -12.11
CA ASP A 129 -11.61 4.76 -13.42
C ASP A 129 -12.42 6.05 -13.64
N VAL A 130 -11.92 6.92 -14.51
CA VAL A 130 -12.59 8.18 -14.89
C VAL A 130 -13.86 7.91 -15.74
N GLY A 131 -14.19 6.65 -16.03
CA GLY A 131 -15.28 6.23 -16.90
C GLY A 131 -16.59 5.86 -16.19
N SER A 132 -17.21 6.76 -15.43
CA SER A 132 -18.65 6.68 -15.07
C SER A 132 -19.23 8.04 -14.72
N LYS A 133 -19.15 9.00 -15.66
CA LYS A 133 -20.13 10.10 -15.70
C LYS A 133 -21.38 9.57 -16.41
N SER A 134 -22.37 9.12 -15.64
CA SER A 134 -23.75 8.93 -16.10
C SER A 134 -24.56 10.20 -15.84
#